data_AF-A0A183HP28-F1
#
_entry.id   AF-A0A183HP28-F1
#
_cell.length_a   1.000
_cell.length_b   1.000
_cell.length_c   1.000
_cell.angle_alpha   90.00
_cell.angle_beta   90.00
_cell.angle_gamma   90.00
#
_symmetry.space_group_name_H-M   'P 1'
#
loop_
_entity.id
_entity.type
_entity.pdbx_description
1 polymer ?
#
loop_
_entity_poly.entity_id
_entity_poly.type
_entity_poly.pdbx_seq_one_letter_code
_entity_poly.pdbx_strand_id
1 'polypeptide(L)'
;MSNLYEIESGNLTFSRLRSFPTTPLVKLGSCFNNVQDYLKRFQGIPDLLELDHLTVSGDVWFGKDVTLKGTVIIIANHGDRIDIPPGTILENKIVSGNLRILDH
;
A
#
# COMPACT_ATOMS: atom_id res chain seq x y z
N MET A 1 9.58 -6.08 -4.97
CA MET A 1 9.19 -4.98 -5.87
C MET A 1 7.70 -5.16 -6.19
N SER A 2 6.93 -4.11 -6.46
CA SER A 2 5.49 -4.25 -6.73
C SER A 2 5.24 -4.97 -8.04
N ASN A 3 4.13 -5.70 -8.13
CA ASN A 3 3.66 -6.43 -9.31
C ASN A 3 3.20 -5.53 -10.48
N LEU A 4 3.45 -4.22 -10.37
CA LEU A 4 3.09 -3.21 -11.35
C LEU A 4 4.03 -3.18 -12.56
N TYR A 5 5.26 -3.65 -12.36
CA TYR A 5 6.31 -3.67 -13.38
C TYR A 5 6.85 -5.08 -13.58
N GLU A 6 6.90 -5.51 -14.83
CA GLU A 6 7.68 -6.67 -15.27
C GLU A 6 9.07 -6.18 -15.71
N ILE A 7 10.09 -7.00 -15.47
CA ILE A 7 11.44 -6.71 -15.93
C ILE A 7 11.68 -7.57 -17.16
N GLU A 8 11.57 -6.97 -18.35
CA GLU A 8 11.94 -7.61 -19.63
C GLU A 8 13.30 -7.04 -20.09
N SER A 9 14.32 -7.89 -20.11
CA SER A 9 15.67 -7.55 -20.62
C SER A 9 16.29 -6.29 -20.00
N GLY A 10 16.09 -6.10 -18.69
CA GLY A 10 16.64 -4.94 -17.95
C GLY A 10 15.83 -3.65 -18.09
N ASN A 11 14.73 -3.65 -18.84
CA ASN A 11 13.78 -2.55 -18.91
C ASN A 11 12.55 -2.86 -18.06
N LEU A 12 12.07 -1.86 -17.30
CA LEU A 12 10.83 -1.95 -16.54
C LEU A 12 9.66 -1.69 -17.48
N THR A 13 8.93 -2.74 -17.83
CA THR A 13 7.69 -2.65 -18.64
C THR A 13 6.48 -2.73 -17.70
N PHE A 14 5.42 -1.99 -18.00
CA PHE A 14 4.16 -2.11 -17.25
C PHE A 14 3.58 -3.52 -17.45
N SER A 15 3.11 -4.14 -16.37
CA SER A 15 2.48 -5.46 -16.46
C SER A 15 1.29 -5.42 -17.43
N ARG A 16 1.26 -6.37 -18.37
CA ARG A 16 0.18 -6.51 -19.37
C ARG A 16 -1.15 -6.95 -18.76
N LEU A 17 -1.15 -7.39 -17.50
CA LEU A 17 -2.35 -7.78 -16.75
C LEU A 17 -3.18 -6.57 -16.29
N ARG A 18 -2.69 -5.34 -16.50
CA ARG A 18 -3.37 -4.14 -16.04
C ARG A 18 -4.45 -3.71 -17.04
N SER A 19 -5.70 -3.66 -16.58
CA SER A 19 -6.84 -3.20 -17.40
C SER A 19 -6.77 -1.73 -17.80
N PHE A 20 -5.98 -0.91 -17.09
CA PHE A 20 -5.85 0.53 -17.33
C PHE A 20 -4.37 0.98 -17.45
N PRO A 21 -4.00 1.73 -18.51
CA PRO A 21 -2.62 2.14 -18.77
C PRO A 21 -2.13 3.33 -17.92
N THR A 22 -2.94 3.83 -16.98
CA THR A 22 -2.64 5.03 -16.18
C THR A 22 -1.86 4.71 -14.91
N THR A 23 -0.68 5.31 -14.73
CA THR A 23 0.13 5.17 -13.50
C THR A 23 -0.71 5.52 -12.26
N PRO A 24 -0.74 4.66 -11.21
CA PRO A 24 -1.52 4.98 -10.03
C PRO A 24 -0.94 6.18 -9.30
N LEU A 25 -1.81 6.99 -8.71
CA LEU A 25 -1.38 8.08 -7.84
C LEU A 25 -1.09 7.51 -6.45
N VAL A 26 0.19 7.45 -6.06
CA VAL A 26 0.60 7.02 -4.72
C VAL A 26 1.12 8.21 -3.92
N LYS A 27 0.46 8.50 -2.80
CA LYS A 27 0.85 9.54 -1.84
C LYS A 27 1.07 8.89 -0.48
N LEU A 28 2.32 8.89 -0.04
CA LEU A 28 2.70 8.43 1.29
C LEU A 28 3.01 9.65 2.16
N GLY A 29 2.52 9.64 3.40
CA GLY A 29 2.75 10.71 4.37
C GLY A 29 4.21 10.74 4.88
N SER A 30 4.51 11.73 5.71
CA SER A 30 5.85 11.97 6.25
C SER A 30 6.47 10.78 7.01
N CYS A 31 5.63 9.89 7.56
CA CYS A 31 6.05 8.65 8.23
C CYS A 31 6.74 7.62 7.31
N PHE A 32 6.72 7.85 5.98
CA PHE A 32 7.33 6.99 4.98
C PHE A 32 8.52 7.65 4.25
N ASN A 33 9.00 8.81 4.71
CA ASN A 33 10.13 9.51 4.09
C ASN A 33 11.46 8.74 4.23
N ASN A 34 11.62 7.98 5.31
CA ASN A 34 12.81 7.17 5.52
C ASN A 34 12.59 5.76 4.93
N VAL A 35 13.50 5.34 4.06
CA VAL A 35 13.46 4.01 3.41
C VAL A 35 13.45 2.88 4.45
N GLN A 36 14.16 3.04 5.56
CA GLN A 36 14.14 2.02 6.63
C GLN A 36 12.76 1.90 7.28
N ASP A 37 12.07 3.02 7.50
CA ASP A 37 10.75 3.01 8.12
C ASP A 37 9.70 2.49 7.13
N TYR A 38 9.82 2.85 5.84
CA TYR A 38 9.01 2.26 4.78
C TYR A 38 9.14 0.73 4.75
N LEU A 39 10.37 0.20 4.72
CA LEU A 39 10.60 -1.25 4.67
C LEU A 39 10.12 -1.97 5.94
N LYS A 40 10.17 -1.32 7.11
CA LYS A 40 9.65 -1.90 8.36
C LYS A 40 8.12 -1.95 8.40
N ARG A 41 7.46 -0.91 7.86
CA ARG A 41 6.00 -0.77 7.87
C ARG A 41 5.32 -1.69 6.86
N PHE A 42 6.00 -2.04 5.78
CA PHE A 42 5.52 -3.02 4.80
C PHE A 42 6.17 -4.37 5.04
N GLN A 43 5.46 -5.28 5.73
CA GLN A 43 5.96 -6.65 5.93
C GLN A 43 5.99 -7.48 4.64
N GLY A 44 5.25 -7.05 3.63
CA GLY A 44 5.25 -7.55 2.26
C GLY A 44 4.85 -6.42 1.32
N ILE A 45 5.17 -6.57 0.05
CA ILE A 45 4.76 -5.57 -0.95
C ILE A 45 3.31 -5.88 -1.34
N PRO A 46 2.39 -4.91 -1.20
CA PRO A 46 1.00 -5.15 -1.53
C PRO A 46 0.84 -5.36 -3.04
N ASP A 47 -0.24 -6.05 -3.39
CA ASP A 47 -0.73 -6.10 -4.76
C ASP A 47 -1.37 -4.75 -5.10
N LEU A 48 -0.80 -4.09 -6.12
CA LEU A 48 -1.19 -2.77 -6.61
C LEU A 48 -1.69 -2.82 -8.06
N LEU A 49 -1.95 -4.00 -8.61
CA LEU A 49 -2.24 -4.19 -10.04
C LEU A 49 -3.45 -3.35 -10.48
N GLU A 50 -4.52 -3.41 -9.69
CA GLU A 50 -5.79 -2.72 -9.94
C GLU A 50 -5.91 -1.41 -9.14
N LEU A 51 -4.81 -0.85 -8.64
CA LEU A 51 -4.82 0.41 -7.91
C LEU A 51 -4.92 1.60 -8.87
N ASP A 52 -5.74 2.59 -8.51
CA ASP A 52 -5.81 3.90 -9.18
C ASP A 52 -5.22 5.01 -8.31
N HIS A 53 -5.60 5.05 -7.03
CA HIS A 53 -5.18 6.09 -6.09
C HIS A 53 -4.95 5.46 -4.71
N LEU A 54 -3.73 5.59 -4.18
CA LEU A 54 -3.37 5.27 -2.82
C LEU A 54 -2.94 6.53 -2.08
N THR A 55 -3.64 6.90 -1.02
CA THR A 55 -3.17 7.91 -0.07
C THR A 55 -3.03 7.28 1.30
N VAL A 56 -1.84 7.35 1.90
CA VAL A 56 -1.56 6.85 3.25
C VAL A 56 -1.02 8.00 4.08
N SER A 57 -1.69 8.32 5.19
CA SER A 57 -1.28 9.36 6.12
C SER A 57 -1.20 8.82 7.55
N GLY A 58 -0.18 9.23 8.28
CA GLY A 58 0.05 8.84 9.68
C GLY A 58 0.77 7.50 9.87
N ASP A 59 0.65 6.93 11.08
CA ASP A 59 1.32 5.70 11.50
C ASP A 59 0.55 4.46 11.02
N VAL A 60 0.76 4.09 9.76
CA VAL A 60 0.12 2.92 9.12
C VAL A 60 1.14 1.81 8.91
N TRP A 61 0.71 0.58 9.16
CA TRP A 61 1.47 -0.65 9.00
C TRP A 61 0.71 -1.63 8.13
N PHE A 62 1.41 -2.29 7.22
CA PHE A 62 0.86 -3.24 6.27
C PHE A 62 1.41 -4.63 6.56
N GLY A 63 0.49 -5.58 6.79
CA GLY A 63 0.80 -7.00 6.83
C GLY A 63 1.23 -7.54 5.47
N LYS A 64 1.49 -8.85 5.44
CA LYS A 64 1.82 -9.59 4.20
C LYS A 64 0.59 -9.78 3.33
N ASP A 65 0.78 -9.94 2.02
CA ASP A 65 -0.28 -10.30 1.07
C ASP A 65 -1.50 -9.36 1.07
N VAL A 66 -1.27 -8.06 1.31
CA VAL A 66 -2.32 -7.05 1.22
C VAL A 66 -2.60 -6.72 -0.24
N THR A 67 -3.88 -6.57 -0.62
CA THR A 67 -4.29 -6.19 -1.97
C THR A 67 -5.04 -4.86 -1.96
N LEU A 68 -4.61 -3.91 -2.79
CA LEU A 68 -5.20 -2.57 -2.88
C LEU A 68 -5.76 -2.34 -4.29
N LYS A 69 -7.04 -1.98 -4.38
CA LYS A 69 -7.78 -1.83 -5.64
C LYS A 69 -8.57 -0.52 -5.71
N GLY A 70 -8.60 0.09 -6.89
CA GLY A 70 -9.29 1.35 -7.15
C GLY A 70 -8.74 2.50 -6.30
N THR A 71 -9.62 3.20 -5.59
CA THR A 71 -9.25 4.31 -4.69
C THR A 71 -9.19 3.86 -3.23
N VAL A 72 -7.99 3.83 -2.67
CA VAL A 72 -7.75 3.49 -1.26
C VAL A 72 -7.13 4.68 -0.54
N ILE A 73 -7.77 5.12 0.55
CA ILE A 73 -7.29 6.21 1.39
C ILE A 73 -7.20 5.71 2.82
N ILE A 74 -6.03 5.79 3.45
CA ILE A 74 -5.79 5.34 4.82
C ILE A 74 -5.26 6.52 5.63
N ILE A 75 -5.95 6.84 6.73
CA ILE A 75 -5.64 8.00 7.56
C ILE A 75 -5.59 7.56 9.02
N ALA A 76 -4.38 7.48 9.56
CA ALA A 76 -4.14 7.40 10.99
C ALA A 76 -3.91 8.84 11.53
N ASN A 77 -4.70 9.26 12.51
CA ASN A 77 -4.53 10.58 13.11
C ASN A 77 -3.29 10.63 14.00
N HIS A 78 -2.94 11.83 14.46
CA HIS A 78 -1.80 12.02 15.36
C HIS A 78 -1.98 11.23 16.67
N GLY A 79 -1.07 10.29 16.94
CA GLY A 79 -1.12 9.42 18.11
C GLY A 79 -1.85 8.09 17.87
N ASP A 80 -2.60 8.00 16.78
CA ASP A 80 -3.24 6.76 16.34
C ASP A 80 -2.28 5.94 15.46
N ARG A 81 -2.41 4.63 15.57
CA ARG A 81 -1.78 3.64 14.70
C ARG A 81 -2.83 2.79 14.02
N ILE A 82 -2.61 2.42 12.77
CA ILE A 82 -3.45 1.47 12.03
C ILE A 82 -2.57 0.33 11.54
N ASP A 83 -2.81 -0.87 12.05
CA ASP A 83 -2.23 -2.11 11.55
C ASP A 83 -3.23 -2.79 10.60
N ILE A 84 -2.87 -2.86 9.31
CA ILE A 84 -3.62 -3.60 8.30
C ILE A 84 -3.21 -5.08 8.39
N PRO A 85 -4.15 -5.99 8.72
CA PRO A 85 -3.82 -7.40 8.87
C PRO A 85 -3.35 -8.03 7.56
N PRO A 86 -2.58 -9.13 7.63
CA PRO A 86 -2.15 -9.85 6.44
C PRO A 86 -3.34 -10.41 5.66
N GLY A 87 -3.25 -10.45 4.33
CA GLY A 87 -4.32 -10.92 3.44
C GLY A 87 -5.49 -9.93 3.26
N THR A 88 -5.39 -8.71 3.81
CA THR A 88 -6.48 -7.71 3.68
C THR A 88 -6.62 -7.24 2.25
N ILE A 89 -7.87 -7.21 1.76
CA ILE A 89 -8.22 -6.65 0.45
C ILE A 89 -8.99 -5.34 0.68
N LEU A 90 -8.44 -4.22 0.20
CA LEU A 90 -9.08 -2.91 0.24
C LEU A 90 -9.44 -2.46 -1.17
N GLU A 91 -10.73 -2.31 -1.44
CA GLU A 91 -11.25 -1.88 -2.73
C GLU A 91 -12.23 -0.73 -2.60
N ASN A 92 -11.88 0.44 -3.14
CA ASN A 92 -12.70 1.65 -3.09
C ASN A 92 -13.13 1.98 -1.65
N LYS A 93 -12.14 2.08 -0.74
CA LYS A 93 -12.35 2.27 0.70
C LYS A 93 -11.53 3.42 1.25
N ILE A 94 -12.12 4.08 2.23
CA ILE A 94 -11.43 5.00 3.13
C ILE A 94 -11.35 4.33 4.49
N VAL A 95 -10.14 4.13 5.00
CA VAL A 95 -9.86 3.54 6.31
C VAL A 95 -9.32 4.65 7.22
N SER A 96 -9.97 4.86 8.35
CA SER A 96 -9.51 5.82 9.35
C SER A 96 -9.81 5.32 10.76
N GLY A 97 -9.00 5.76 11.72
CA GLY A 97 -9.16 5.43 13.14
C GLY A 97 -7.89 4.88 13.76
N ASN A 98 -8.06 4.06 14.80
CA ASN A 98 -6.97 3.42 15.52
C ASN A 98 -7.24 1.91 15.61
N LEU A 99 -6.34 1.12 15.02
CA LEU A 99 -6.37 -0.33 15.07
C LEU A 99 -4.98 -0.84 15.39
N ARG A 100 -4.81 -1.51 16.53
CA ARG A 100 -3.55 -2.15 16.91
C ARG A 100 -3.68 -3.66 16.94
N ILE A 101 -2.78 -4.34 16.24
CA ILE A 101 -2.67 -5.80 16.25
C ILE A 101 -1.44 -6.16 17.10
N LEU A 102 -1.64 -6.99 18.12
CA LEU A 102 -0.58 -7.45 19.03
C LEU A 102 -0.46 -8.97 18.90
N ASP A 103 0.77 -9.47 18.80
CA ASP A 103 1.05 -10.91 18.82
C ASP A 103 0.72 -11.49 20.21
N HIS A 104 0.23 -12.74 20.24
CA HIS A 104 -0.03 -13.50 21.47
C HIS A 104 1.01 -14.60 21.66
#